data_AF-A0A7J0CJ15-F1
#
_entry.id   AF-A0A7J0CJ15-F1
#
_cell.length_a   1.000
_cell.length_b   1.000
_cell.length_c   1.000
_cell.angle_alpha   90.00
_cell.angle_beta   90.00
_cell.angle_gamma   90.00
#
_symmetry.space_group_name_H-M   'P 1'
#
loop_
_entity.id
_entity.type
_entity.pdbx_description
1 polymer ?
#
loop_
_entity_poly.entity_id
_entity_poly.type
_entity_poly.pdbx_seq_one_letter_code
_entity_poly.pdbx_strand_id
1 'polypeptide(L)'
;MQSLKLTGRTEPEPVDPDEDDGADVYDMFEMFRVICPDCARPIALLADEDVLPEHARCPTPWNPFVLTVCSGTGRVVADARPADETLEPQEQEAALLLTLPQGLDWRMQPFSHAGGPGSRPLRVPLMRREAA
;
A
#
# COMPACT_ATOMS: atom_id res chain seq x y z
N MET A 1 -34.05 40.21 11.97
CA MET A 1 -33.55 38.93 12.51
C MET A 1 -32.28 38.57 11.76
N GLN A 2 -31.10 38.91 12.33
CA GLN A 2 -29.80 38.59 11.73
C GLN A 2 -29.36 37.22 12.25
N SER A 3 -29.15 36.28 11.34
CA SER A 3 -28.74 34.91 11.65
C SER A 3 -27.23 34.85 11.86
N LEU A 4 -26.81 34.63 13.11
CA LEU A 4 -25.42 34.38 13.48
C LEU A 4 -25.02 32.98 12.97
N LYS A 5 -24.15 32.92 11.96
CA LYS A 5 -23.51 31.68 11.52
C LYS A 5 -22.41 31.32 12.54
N LEU A 6 -22.71 30.37 13.43
CA LEU A 6 -21.69 29.67 14.21
C LEU A 6 -20.82 28.86 13.25
N THR A 7 -19.63 29.37 12.95
CA THR A 7 -18.52 28.57 12.43
C THR A 7 -17.74 28.04 13.62
N GLY A 8 -18.32 27.05 14.31
CA GLY A 8 -17.62 26.31 15.36
C GLY A 8 -16.56 25.42 14.71
N ARG A 9 -15.30 25.86 14.77
CA ARG A 9 -14.16 24.97 14.58
C ARG A 9 -14.06 24.10 15.84
N THR A 10 -14.48 22.85 15.73
CA THR A 10 -14.26 21.86 16.80
C THR A 10 -12.76 21.55 16.83
N GLU A 11 -12.04 22.07 17.82
CA GLU A 11 -10.70 21.57 18.14
C GLU A 11 -10.85 20.10 18.59
N PRO A 12 -9.94 19.20 18.17
CA PRO A 12 -9.97 17.82 18.66
C PRO A 12 -9.69 17.83 20.17
N GLU A 13 -10.53 17.15 20.94
CA GLU A 13 -10.31 16.92 22.36
C GLU A 13 -8.96 16.19 22.59
N PRO A 14 -8.24 16.51 23.68
CA PRO A 14 -7.02 15.79 24.02
C PRO A 14 -7.36 14.33 24.35
N VAL A 15 -6.78 13.41 23.58
CA VAL A 15 -6.80 11.97 23.89
C VAL A 15 -5.92 11.75 25.11
N ASP A 16 -6.51 11.29 26.21
CA ASP A 16 -5.77 10.78 27.37
C ASP A 16 -4.92 9.58 26.89
N PRO A 17 -3.63 9.48 27.25
CA PRO A 17 -2.85 8.29 26.93
C PRO A 17 -3.47 7.11 27.69
N ASP A 18 -4.23 6.28 26.97
CA ASP A 18 -4.65 4.97 27.47
C ASP A 18 -3.39 4.26 27.98
N GLU A 19 -3.38 3.88 29.27
CA GLU A 19 -2.38 2.99 29.85
C GLU A 19 -2.52 1.63 29.14
N ASP A 20 -1.79 1.51 28.02
CA ASP A 20 -1.69 0.31 27.19
C ASP A 20 -0.86 -0.77 27.91
N ASP A 21 -1.42 -1.36 28.96
CA ASP A 21 -0.98 -2.65 29.51
C ASP A 21 -1.41 -3.81 28.59
N GLY A 22 -1.17 -3.64 27.28
CA GLY A 22 -1.54 -4.56 26.20
C GLY A 22 -0.57 -4.55 25.00
N ALA A 23 0.49 -3.76 25.05
CA ALA A 23 1.58 -3.84 24.09
C ALA A 23 2.22 -5.25 24.12
N ASP A 24 2.60 -5.75 22.94
CA ASP A 24 3.56 -6.84 22.70
C ASP A 24 3.05 -8.18 22.10
N VAL A 25 1.87 -8.24 21.48
CA VAL A 25 1.51 -9.43 20.66
C VAL A 25 1.07 -9.10 19.22
N TYR A 26 0.73 -7.84 18.93
CA TYR A 26 0.29 -7.42 17.58
C TYR A 26 1.22 -6.40 16.91
N ASP A 27 2.38 -6.10 17.50
CA ASP A 27 3.26 -5.03 17.00
C ASP A 27 4.31 -5.52 16.00
N MET A 28 4.49 -6.85 15.86
CA MET A 28 5.45 -7.44 14.92
C MET A 28 4.73 -8.40 13.97
N PHE A 29 4.70 -8.04 12.68
CA PHE A 29 4.12 -8.89 11.64
C PHE A 29 5.22 -9.61 10.88
N GLU A 30 5.11 -10.94 10.81
CA GLU A 30 5.88 -11.75 9.89
C GLU A 30 5.26 -11.66 8.50
N MET A 31 5.89 -10.89 7.61
CA MET A 31 5.40 -10.67 6.25
C MET A 31 6.35 -11.21 5.21
N PHE A 32 5.81 -11.84 4.17
CA PHE A 32 6.56 -12.20 2.97
C PHE A 32 5.81 -11.76 1.71
N ARG A 33 6.47 -11.86 0.55
CA ARG A 33 5.86 -11.45 -0.72
C ARG A 33 5.93 -12.55 -1.75
N VAL A 34 4.83 -12.74 -2.46
CA VAL A 34 4.73 -13.66 -3.61
C VAL A 34 4.25 -12.93 -4.85
N ILE A 35 4.57 -13.45 -6.02
CA ILE A 35 4.06 -12.93 -7.28
C ILE A 35 2.76 -13.65 -7.61
N CYS A 36 1.65 -12.92 -7.65
CA CYS A 36 0.38 -13.46 -8.10
C CYS A 36 0.49 -13.96 -9.56
N PRO A 37 0.11 -15.22 -9.85
CA PRO A 37 0.26 -15.80 -11.19
C PRO A 37 -0.65 -15.11 -12.22
N ASP A 38 -1.80 -14.59 -11.82
CA ASP A 38 -2.71 -13.89 -12.72
C ASP A 38 -2.25 -12.47 -13.00
N CYS A 39 -1.85 -11.69 -11.99
CA CYS A 39 -1.49 -10.27 -12.18
C CYS A 39 -0.01 -9.94 -12.33
N ALA A 40 0.87 -10.91 -12.07
CA ALA A 40 2.32 -10.74 -12.03
C ALA A 40 2.78 -9.58 -11.11
N ARG A 41 1.93 -9.17 -10.16
CA ARG A 41 2.28 -8.19 -9.15
C ARG A 41 2.71 -8.88 -7.87
N PRO A 42 3.68 -8.32 -7.14
CA PRO A 42 4.00 -8.76 -5.80
C PRO A 42 2.82 -8.46 -4.87
N ILE A 43 2.41 -9.46 -4.10
CA ILE A 43 1.37 -9.41 -3.08
C ILE A 43 2.06 -9.69 -1.75
N ALA A 44 1.84 -8.80 -0.78
CA ALA A 44 2.29 -9.01 0.60
C ALA A 44 1.32 -9.97 1.29
N LEU A 45 1.90 -10.92 2.04
CA LEU A 45 1.20 -11.93 2.80
C LEU A 45 1.72 -11.92 4.24
N LEU A 46 0.83 -12.24 5.17
CA LEU A 46 1.21 -12.61 6.53
C LEU A 46 1.58 -14.11 6.57
N ALA A 47 2.44 -14.50 7.51
CA ALA A 47 2.93 -15.88 7.66
C ALA A 47 1.82 -16.94 7.78
N ASP A 48 0.65 -16.57 8.28
CA ASP A 48 -0.52 -17.43 8.49
C ASP A 48 -1.52 -17.43 7.32
N GLU A 49 -1.25 -16.69 6.23
CA GLU A 49 -2.13 -16.65 5.06
C GLU A 49 -1.80 -17.74 4.03
N ASP A 50 -2.72 -18.69 3.85
CA ASP A 50 -2.60 -19.78 2.87
C ASP A 50 -3.14 -19.44 1.47
N VAL A 51 -3.88 -18.33 1.34
CA VAL A 51 -4.50 -17.88 0.09
C VAL A 51 -4.16 -16.42 -0.21
N LEU A 52 -4.09 -16.07 -1.49
CA LEU A 52 -3.87 -14.70 -1.91
C LEU A 52 -5.04 -13.81 -1.46
N PRO A 53 -4.78 -12.72 -0.71
CA PRO A 53 -5.82 -11.81 -0.26
C PRO A 53 -6.45 -11.10 -1.45
N GLU A 54 -7.58 -10.43 -1.19
CA GLU A 54 -8.21 -9.60 -2.20
C GLU A 54 -7.25 -8.49 -2.65
N HIS A 55 -6.93 -8.49 -3.94
CA HIS A 55 -6.09 -7.49 -4.55
C HIS A 55 -6.64 -7.09 -5.92
N ALA A 56 -6.32 -5.88 -6.34
CA ALA A 56 -6.85 -5.31 -7.56
C ALA A 56 -5.78 -5.05 -8.63
N ARG A 57 -6.19 -5.13 -9.89
CA ARG A 57 -5.39 -4.70 -11.03
C ARG A 57 -5.72 -3.26 -11.39
N CYS A 58 -4.69 -2.42 -11.49
CA CYS A 58 -4.76 -1.15 -12.18
C CYS A 58 -4.63 -1.39 -13.70
N PRO A 59 -5.59 -0.94 -14.53
CA PRO A 59 -5.49 -1.07 -15.99
C PRO A 59 -4.25 -0.38 -16.55
N THR A 60 -3.89 0.75 -15.94
CA THR A 60 -2.62 1.45 -16.18
C THR A 60 -2.12 2.03 -14.86
N PRO A 61 -0.81 2.23 -14.69
CA PRO A 61 -0.27 2.96 -13.54
C PRO A 61 -0.81 4.40 -13.40
N TRP A 62 -1.38 4.97 -14.47
CA TRP A 62 -1.87 6.34 -14.53
C TRP A 62 -3.39 6.48 -14.44
N ASN A 63 -4.10 5.37 -14.21
CA ASN A 63 -5.54 5.37 -13.99
C ASN A 63 -5.86 4.55 -12.73
N PRO A 64 -5.56 5.08 -11.53
CA PRO A 64 -5.68 4.34 -10.28
C PRO A 64 -7.14 4.20 -9.81
N PHE A 65 -8.11 4.86 -10.45
CA PHE A 65 -9.51 4.87 -10.01
C PHE A 65 -10.34 3.75 -10.63
N VAL A 66 -9.82 3.03 -11.62
CA VAL A 66 -10.53 1.96 -12.33
C VAL A 66 -9.96 0.61 -11.91
N LEU A 67 -9.89 0.39 -10.60
CA LEU A 67 -9.44 -0.89 -10.04
C LEU A 67 -10.50 -1.96 -10.29
N THR A 68 -10.03 -3.14 -10.70
CA THR A 68 -10.87 -4.35 -10.78
C THR A 68 -10.22 -5.44 -9.96
N VAL A 69 -11.03 -6.20 -9.20
CA VAL A 69 -10.52 -7.33 -8.41
C VAL A 69 -9.82 -8.32 -9.33
N CYS A 70 -8.64 -8.78 -8.94
CA CYS A 70 -7.88 -9.74 -9.71
C CYS A 70 -8.53 -11.12 -9.64
N SER A 71 -8.53 -11.85 -10.76
CA SER A 71 -8.94 -13.26 -10.79
C SER A 71 -8.07 -14.18 -9.93
N GLY A 72 -6.89 -13.72 -9.53
CA GLY A 72 -5.99 -14.45 -8.63
C GLY A 72 -6.36 -14.34 -7.15
N THR A 73 -7.31 -13.48 -6.78
CA THR A 73 -7.83 -13.42 -5.40
C THR A 73 -8.34 -14.80 -4.96
N GLY A 74 -7.92 -15.25 -3.78
CA GLY A 74 -8.31 -16.53 -3.20
C GLY A 74 -7.57 -17.76 -3.76
N ARG A 75 -6.62 -17.59 -4.69
CA ARG A 75 -5.73 -18.70 -5.08
C ARG A 75 -4.82 -19.11 -3.94
N VAL A 76 -4.44 -20.38 -3.90
CA VAL A 76 -3.48 -20.88 -2.91
C VAL A 76 -2.10 -20.26 -3.11
N VAL A 77 -1.45 -19.89 -2.01
CA VAL A 77 -0.12 -19.26 -2.01
C VAL A 77 0.95 -20.19 -2.59
N ALA A 78 0.79 -21.50 -2.42
CA ALA A 78 1.70 -22.51 -2.96
C ALA A 78 1.82 -22.50 -4.51
N ASP A 79 0.82 -21.95 -5.22
CA ASP A 79 0.87 -21.79 -6.68
C ASP A 79 1.65 -20.53 -7.12
N ALA A 80 1.99 -19.64 -6.18
CA ALA A 80 2.69 -18.40 -6.43
C ALA A 80 4.20 -18.56 -6.23
N ARG A 81 4.98 -17.85 -7.04
CA ARG A 81 6.44 -17.81 -6.88
C ARG A 81 6.86 -16.75 -5.86
N PRO A 82 8.02 -16.89 -5.19
CA PRO A 82 8.60 -15.84 -4.36
C PRO A 82 8.75 -14.53 -5.16
N ALA A 83 8.49 -13.39 -4.51
CA ALA A 83 8.77 -12.08 -5.10
C ALA A 83 10.22 -11.64 -4.86
N ASP A 84 10.79 -12.05 -3.73
CA ASP A 84 12.16 -11.78 -3.32
C ASP A 84 13.04 -13.03 -3.51
N GLU A 85 14.35 -12.94 -3.23
CA GLU A 85 15.28 -14.06 -3.41
C GLU A 85 14.92 -15.29 -2.55
N THR A 86 14.20 -15.07 -1.45
CA THR A 86 13.73 -16.09 -0.50
C THR A 86 12.28 -15.83 -0.09
N LEU A 87 11.57 -16.88 0.36
CA LEU A 87 10.22 -16.77 0.96
C LEU A 87 10.25 -16.54 2.48
N GLU A 88 11.41 -16.24 3.05
CA GLU A 88 11.54 -16.04 4.49
C GLU A 88 10.68 -14.85 4.94
N PRO A 89 9.85 -15.01 5.97
CA PRO A 89 9.11 -13.91 6.56
C PRO A 89 10.07 -12.88 7.13
N GLN A 90 9.76 -11.62 6.86
CA GLN A 90 10.46 -10.47 7.42
C GLN A 90 9.60 -9.92 8.56
N GLU A 91 10.15 -9.96 9.77
CA GLU A 91 9.58 -9.30 10.94
C GLU A 91 9.60 -7.79 10.72
N GLN A 92 8.43 -7.16 10.73
CA GLN A 92 8.28 -5.72 10.59
C GLN A 92 7.43 -5.16 11.73
N GLU A 93 7.94 -4.10 12.36
CA GLU A 93 7.25 -3.36 13.41
C GLU A 93 6.12 -2.51 12.79
N ALA A 94 4.89 -2.70 13.26
CA ALA A 94 3.70 -2.04 12.71
C ALA A 94 3.77 -0.53 12.88
N ALA A 95 4.26 -0.07 14.04
CA ALA A 95 4.46 1.35 14.34
C ALA A 95 5.40 2.02 13.32
N LEU A 96 6.48 1.35 12.89
CA LEU A 96 7.40 1.89 11.89
C LEU A 96 6.78 1.93 10.48
N LEU A 97 5.96 0.95 10.11
CA LEU A 97 5.30 0.89 8.81
C LEU A 97 4.22 1.97 8.63
N LEU A 98 3.46 2.24 9.69
CA LEU A 98 2.27 3.09 9.63
C LEU A 98 2.54 4.54 10.07
N THR A 99 3.69 4.80 10.72
CA THR A 99 4.08 6.16 11.10
C THR A 99 4.70 6.90 9.91
N LEU A 100 4.07 8.00 9.53
CA LEU A 100 4.64 8.91 8.54
C LEU A 100 5.92 9.56 9.08
N PRO A 101 7.01 9.63 8.29
CA PRO A 101 8.21 10.34 8.70
C PRO A 101 7.93 11.80 9.07
N GLN A 102 8.61 12.30 10.10
CA GLN A 102 8.52 13.71 10.48
C GLN A 102 8.91 14.61 9.30
N GLY A 103 8.02 15.54 8.94
CA GLY A 103 8.19 16.42 7.77
C GLY A 103 7.60 15.89 6.46
N LEU A 104 7.12 14.64 6.42
CA LEU A 104 6.36 14.11 5.29
C LEU A 104 4.86 14.41 5.47
N ASP A 105 4.43 15.62 5.10
CA ASP A 105 3.00 15.91 4.92
C ASP A 105 2.56 15.42 3.53
N TRP A 106 1.92 14.25 3.47
CA TRP A 106 1.44 13.64 2.24
C TRP A 106 0.48 14.55 1.46
N ARG A 107 -0.22 15.47 2.12
CA ARG A 107 -1.16 16.41 1.48
C ARG A 107 -0.44 17.51 0.72
N MET A 108 0.76 17.87 1.15
CA MET A 108 1.59 18.90 0.52
C MET A 108 2.56 18.34 -0.53
N GLN A 109 2.51 17.04 -0.82
CA GLN A 109 3.41 16.45 -1.80
C GLN A 109 3.05 16.88 -3.24
N PRO A 110 4.05 17.13 -4.09
CA PRO A 110 3.84 17.62 -5.46
C PRO A 110 3.15 16.59 -6.38
N PHE A 111 3.05 15.34 -5.95
CA PHE A 111 2.37 14.25 -6.68
C PHE A 111 0.91 14.02 -6.24
N SER A 112 0.39 14.77 -5.26
CA SER A 112 -1.00 14.66 -4.80
C SER A 112 -2.05 14.95 -5.89
N HIS A 113 -1.61 15.49 -7.03
CA HIS A 113 -2.40 15.60 -8.26
C HIS A 113 -1.82 14.66 -9.32
N ALA A 114 -2.24 13.39 -9.30
CA ALA A 114 -1.95 12.48 -10.39
C ALA A 114 -2.57 13.04 -11.69
N GLY A 115 -1.74 13.33 -12.71
CA GLY A 115 -2.23 13.58 -14.07
C GLY A 115 -1.91 14.93 -14.73
N GLY A 116 -1.13 15.82 -14.10
CA GLY A 116 -0.65 17.03 -14.79
C GLY A 116 0.20 16.70 -16.04
N PRO A 117 0.29 17.57 -17.06
CA PRO A 117 1.02 17.30 -18.31
C PRO A 117 2.49 16.86 -18.13
N GLY A 118 3.15 17.24 -17.02
CA GLY A 118 4.51 16.81 -16.67
C GLY A 118 4.62 15.48 -15.90
N SER A 119 3.51 14.84 -15.55
CA SER A 119 3.47 13.58 -14.78
C SER A 119 3.44 12.31 -15.64
N ARG A 120 3.36 12.47 -16.98
CA ARG A 120 3.42 11.34 -17.91
C ARG A 120 4.87 10.91 -18.13
N PRO A 121 5.16 9.59 -18.22
CA PRO A 121 6.52 9.12 -18.44
C PRO A 121 7.02 9.58 -19.80
N LEU A 122 8.25 10.10 -19.83
CA LEU A 122 8.99 10.32 -21.07
C LEU A 122 9.12 8.96 -21.77
N ARG A 123 8.72 8.87 -23.04
CA ARG A 123 8.86 7.62 -23.81
C ARG A 123 10.34 7.36 -24.06
N VAL A 124 10.96 6.53 -23.22
CA VAL A 124 12.31 6.02 -23.45
C VAL A 124 12.22 4.93 -24.52
N PRO A 125 12.93 5.04 -25.66
CA PRO A 125 12.95 3.99 -26.66
C PRO A 125 13.51 2.71 -26.04
N LEU A 126 12.81 1.57 -26.21
CA LEU A 126 13.36 0.27 -25.82
C LEU A 126 14.63 0.01 -26.62
N MET A 127 15.78 -0.02 -25.96
CA MET A 127 16.98 -0.62 -26.53
C MET A 127 16.68 -2.11 -26.74
N ARG A 128 16.61 -2.51 -28.02
CA ARG A 128 16.47 -3.91 -28.43
C ARG A 128 17.68 -4.67 -27.88
N ARG A 129 17.48 -5.54 -26.89
CA ARG A 129 18.49 -6.52 -26.50
C ARG A 129 18.67 -7.46 -27.69
N GLU A 130 19.81 -7.38 -28.36
CA GLU A 130 20.22 -8.38 -29.35
C GLU A 130 20.47 -9.68 -28.59
N ALA A 131 19.74 -10.72 -28.95
CA ALA A 131 20.00 -12.07 -28.48
C ALA A 131 21.23 -12.60 -29.21
N ALA A 132 22.23 -13.06 -28.45
CA ALA A 132 23.37 -13.81 -28.95
C ALA A 132 23.02 -15.29 -29.11
#